data_AF-A0A8U0U7L6-F1
#
_entry.id   AF-A0A8U0U7L6-F1
#
_cell.length_a   1.000
_cell.length_b   1.000
_cell.length_c   1.000
_cell.angle_alpha   90.00
_cell.angle_beta   90.00
_cell.angle_gamma   90.00
#
_symmetry.space_group_name_H-M   'P 1'
#
loop_
_entity.id
_entity.type
_entity.pdbx_description
1 polymer ?
#
loop_
_entity_poly.entity_id
_entity_poly.type
_entity_poly.pdbx_seq_one_letter_code
_entity_poly.pdbx_strand_id
1 'polypeptide(L)'
;PDCSVSVPANSSFWQREEYPDPGLARASHKAVVDHGIMWVIGGYVFNSSDYQMVKAYNLSSHRWLSLNVSVNSVMGRYGHSLALHEGKIYMYGGKIDSTGNVTSQLWVFHIQNQTWVFLSARAQEQWAVVGHSAHVVPPLLEGSSPVMLVLFGHCPLYGYISQVQEYHF
;
A
#
# COMPACT_ATOMS: atom_id res chain seq x y z
N PRO A 1 -33.35 22.63 3.53
CA PRO A 1 -33.19 21.16 3.57
C PRO A 1 -31.89 20.82 4.28
N ASP A 2 -31.96 20.17 5.43
CA ASP A 2 -30.74 19.63 6.03
C ASP A 2 -30.18 18.55 5.09
N CYS A 3 -28.87 18.56 4.87
CA CYS A 3 -28.20 17.55 4.04
C CYS A 3 -27.85 16.30 4.88
N SER A 4 -28.57 16.05 5.97
CA SER A 4 -28.27 14.94 6.87
C SER A 4 -29.01 13.69 6.40
N VAL A 5 -28.24 12.70 5.97
CA VAL A 5 -28.76 11.37 5.64
C VAL A 5 -28.73 10.55 6.93
N SER A 6 -29.89 10.06 7.39
CA SER A 6 -29.97 9.15 8.53
C SER A 6 -29.35 7.80 8.19
N VAL A 7 -28.49 7.26 9.06
CA VAL A 7 -27.84 5.95 8.91
C VAL A 7 -28.69 4.87 9.61
N PRO A 8 -29.03 3.74 8.97
CA PRO A 8 -28.63 3.32 7.61
C PRO A 8 -29.42 4.04 6.52
N ALA A 9 -28.71 4.54 5.50
CA ALA A 9 -29.31 5.19 4.35
C ALA A 9 -29.81 4.16 3.32
N ASN A 10 -30.90 4.49 2.63
CA ASN A 10 -31.42 3.71 1.49
C ASN A 10 -30.71 4.03 0.15
N SER A 11 -29.71 4.91 0.16
CA SER A 11 -28.94 5.35 -1.00
C SER A 11 -27.47 5.54 -0.65
N SER A 12 -26.58 5.45 -1.64
CA SER A 12 -25.15 5.77 -1.45
C SER A 12 -24.97 7.19 -0.94
N PHE A 13 -24.16 7.37 0.11
CA PHE A 13 -23.86 8.67 0.70
C PHE A 13 -22.38 8.76 1.08
N TRP A 14 -21.88 9.99 1.19
CA TRP A 14 -20.56 10.26 1.77
C TRP A 14 -20.75 10.72 3.21
N GLN A 15 -19.91 10.22 4.11
CA GLN A 15 -19.82 10.70 5.48
C GLN A 15 -18.37 11.07 5.77
N ARG A 16 -18.18 12.19 6.48
CA ARG A 16 -16.89 12.57 7.04
C ARG A 16 -16.89 12.21 8.52
N GLU A 17 -15.94 11.39 8.92
CA GLU A 17 -15.68 11.12 10.33
C GLU A 17 -14.67 12.13 10.87
N GLU A 18 -14.92 12.62 12.09
CA GLU A 18 -14.01 13.50 12.81
C GLU A 18 -13.39 12.70 13.97
N TYR A 19 -12.07 12.63 13.99
CA TYR A 19 -11.31 11.93 15.02
C TYR A 19 -10.73 12.95 16.01
N PRO A 20 -10.83 12.71 17.33
CA PRO A 20 -10.31 13.64 18.34
C PRO A 20 -8.79 13.83 18.29
N ASP A 21 -8.06 12.81 17.80
CA ASP A 21 -6.60 12.80 17.72
C ASP A 21 -6.14 12.84 16.25
N PRO A 22 -5.89 14.04 15.69
CA PRO A 22 -5.44 14.17 14.32
C PRO A 22 -3.98 13.73 14.21
N GLY A 23 -3.78 12.47 13.79
CA GLY A 23 -2.44 12.00 13.40
C GLY A 23 -1.89 12.75 12.19
N LEU A 24 -0.59 12.56 11.91
CA LEU A 24 0.06 13.21 10.76
C LEU A 24 -0.63 12.88 9.43
N ALA A 25 -1.10 13.94 8.75
CA ALA A 25 -1.72 13.85 7.43
C ALA A 25 -0.70 13.38 6.38
N ARG A 26 -1.14 12.52 5.45
CA ARG A 26 -0.28 11.93 4.41
C ARG A 26 -1.00 11.78 3.07
N ALA A 27 -0.28 11.95 1.97
CA ALA A 27 -0.78 11.73 0.61
C ALA A 27 -0.04 10.57 -0.07
N SER A 28 -0.58 10.02 -1.16
CA SER A 28 0.06 8.98 -1.98
C SER A 28 0.49 7.72 -1.21
N HIS A 29 -0.19 7.44 -0.09
CA HIS A 29 -0.14 6.19 0.65
C HIS A 29 -1.00 5.13 -0.05
N LYS A 30 -0.89 3.89 0.40
CA LYS A 30 -1.78 2.81 0.00
C LYS A 30 -2.36 2.11 1.22
N ALA A 31 -3.53 1.52 1.06
CA ALA A 31 -4.20 0.80 2.12
C ALA A 31 -4.73 -0.55 1.62
N VAL A 32 -4.67 -1.55 2.49
CA VAL A 32 -5.30 -2.87 2.31
C VAL A 32 -6.00 -3.27 3.60
N VAL A 33 -7.02 -4.12 3.51
CA VAL A 33 -7.76 -4.61 4.68
C VAL A 33 -7.56 -6.12 4.82
N ASP A 34 -7.17 -6.56 6.01
CA ASP A 34 -7.02 -7.96 6.36
C ASP A 34 -7.62 -8.20 7.75
N HIS A 35 -8.51 -9.19 7.89
CA HIS A 35 -9.17 -9.57 9.15
C HIS A 35 -9.75 -8.39 9.97
N GLY A 36 -10.39 -7.41 9.31
CA GLY A 36 -11.00 -6.25 9.97
C GLY A 36 -10.00 -5.15 10.39
N ILE A 37 -8.73 -5.31 10.04
CA ILE A 37 -7.68 -4.30 10.23
C ILE A 37 -7.33 -3.69 8.88
N MET A 38 -7.42 -2.36 8.79
CA MET A 38 -6.90 -1.60 7.67
C MET A 38 -5.44 -1.24 7.91
N TRP A 39 -4.56 -1.68 7.01
CA TRP A 39 -3.14 -1.38 7.01
C TRP A 39 -2.87 -0.24 6.02
N VAL A 40 -2.38 0.89 6.52
CA VAL A 40 -2.01 2.07 5.72
C VAL A 40 -0.49 2.15 5.67
N ILE A 41 0.09 2.00 4.47
CA ILE A 41 1.54 1.90 4.28
C ILE A 41 2.06 3.05 3.41
N GLY A 42 3.19 3.61 3.84
CA GLY A 42 3.93 4.68 3.21
C GLY A 42 3.12 5.97 3.07
N GLY A 43 3.30 6.60 1.92
CA GLY A 43 2.83 7.94 1.63
C GLY A 43 3.89 9.01 1.86
N TYR A 44 3.50 10.25 1.66
CA TYR A 44 4.32 11.43 1.88
C TYR A 44 3.65 12.32 2.91
N VAL A 45 4.39 12.68 3.95
CA VAL A 45 3.98 13.66 4.97
C VAL A 45 4.66 14.97 4.64
N PHE A 46 3.87 16.02 4.41
CA PHE A 46 4.42 17.34 4.12
C PHE A 46 5.12 17.89 5.37
N ASN A 47 6.32 18.45 5.20
CA ASN A 47 7.11 19.10 6.25
C ASN A 47 7.48 18.21 7.46
N SER A 48 7.41 16.89 7.35
CA SER A 48 7.95 15.98 8.36
C SER A 48 8.61 14.77 7.70
N SER A 49 9.84 14.48 8.11
CA SER A 49 10.55 13.24 7.77
C SER A 49 10.37 12.15 8.83
N ASP A 50 9.95 12.53 10.04
CA ASP A 50 9.72 11.61 11.15
C ASP A 50 8.25 11.19 11.17
N TYR A 51 7.93 10.15 10.39
CA TYR A 51 6.59 9.59 10.34
C TYR A 51 6.63 8.07 10.29
N GLN A 52 5.58 7.44 10.83
CA GLN A 52 5.41 6.00 10.78
C GLN A 52 5.05 5.56 9.36
N MET A 53 5.91 4.72 8.76
CA MET A 53 5.68 4.09 7.47
C MET A 53 4.40 3.25 7.50
N VAL A 54 4.15 2.49 8.56
CA VAL A 54 2.98 1.62 8.69
C VAL A 54 2.07 2.13 9.79
N LYS A 55 0.79 2.28 9.48
CA LYS A 55 -0.29 2.47 10.46
C LYS A 55 -1.31 1.35 10.31
N ALA A 56 -1.92 0.95 11.41
CA ALA A 56 -3.01 -0.03 11.42
C ALA A 56 -4.23 0.57 12.11
N TYR A 57 -5.41 0.36 11.52
CA TYR A 57 -6.67 0.87 12.01
C TYR A 57 -7.67 -0.28 12.17
N ASN A 58 -8.23 -0.43 13.37
CA ASN A 58 -9.22 -1.46 13.65
C ASN A 58 -10.62 -0.94 13.27
N LEU A 59 -11.24 -1.58 12.29
CA LEU A 59 -12.53 -1.19 11.73
C LEU A 59 -13.70 -1.45 12.70
N SER A 60 -13.53 -2.33 13.69
CA SER A 60 -14.58 -2.65 14.66
C SER A 60 -14.57 -1.70 15.86
N SER A 61 -13.39 -1.34 16.35
CA SER A 61 -13.25 -0.42 17.50
C SER A 61 -13.09 1.04 17.10
N HIS A 62 -12.95 1.31 15.81
CA HIS A 62 -12.72 2.62 15.22
C HIS A 62 -11.47 3.33 15.79
N ARG A 63 -10.38 2.57 15.97
CA ARG A 63 -9.15 3.07 16.62
C ARG A 63 -7.91 2.67 15.85
N TRP A 64 -6.94 3.59 15.84
CA TRP A 64 -5.57 3.29 15.43
C TRP A 64 -4.92 2.35 16.46
N LEU A 65 -4.17 1.37 15.97
CA LEU A 65 -3.42 0.42 16.79
C LEU A 65 -2.01 0.91 17.04
N SER A 66 -1.49 0.66 18.25
CA SER A 66 -0.06 0.79 18.54
C SER A 66 0.70 -0.40 17.93
N LEU A 67 1.68 -0.11 17.08
CA LEU A 67 2.52 -1.11 16.41
C LEU A 67 3.93 -1.12 16.99
N ASN A 68 4.65 -2.23 16.82
CA ASN A 68 6.07 -2.29 17.17
C ASN A 68 6.88 -1.35 16.26
N VAL A 69 7.93 -0.71 16.79
CA VAL A 69 8.85 0.15 16.02
C VAL A 69 9.46 -0.60 14.82
N SER A 70 9.63 -1.93 14.91
CA SER A 70 10.18 -2.78 13.85
C SER A 70 9.41 -2.70 12.52
N VAL A 71 8.12 -2.30 12.53
CA VAL A 71 7.33 -2.13 11.30
C VAL A 71 7.84 -0.98 10.42
N ASN A 72 8.66 -0.09 10.97
CA ASN A 72 9.24 1.05 10.27
C ASN A 72 10.71 0.81 9.86
N SER A 73 11.15 -0.46 9.80
CA SER A 73 12.51 -0.84 9.41
C SER A 73 12.80 -0.62 7.92
N VAL A 74 11.76 -0.47 7.09
CA VAL A 74 11.88 -0.19 5.67
C VAL A 74 11.73 1.31 5.42
N MET A 75 12.53 1.84 4.49
CA MET A 75 12.48 3.25 4.12
C MET A 75 11.08 3.64 3.60
N GLY A 76 10.55 4.72 4.17
CA GLY A 76 9.27 5.30 3.77
C GLY A 76 9.26 5.69 2.29
N ARG A 77 8.10 5.52 1.64
CA ARG A 77 7.96 5.73 0.20
C ARG A 77 6.54 6.11 -0.19
N TYR A 78 6.39 6.77 -1.33
CA TYR A 78 5.09 7.16 -1.88
C TYR A 78 4.93 6.77 -3.34
N GLY A 79 3.68 6.71 -3.80
CA GLY A 79 3.35 6.29 -5.17
C GLY A 79 3.75 4.84 -5.47
N HIS A 80 3.98 4.04 -4.42
CA HIS A 80 4.13 2.59 -4.51
C HIS A 80 2.76 1.93 -4.68
N SER A 81 2.75 0.62 -4.92
CA SER A 81 1.55 -0.20 -4.88
C SER A 81 1.62 -1.22 -3.73
N LEU A 82 0.45 -1.71 -3.30
CA LEU A 82 0.32 -2.81 -2.36
C LEU A 82 -0.56 -3.90 -2.97
N ALA A 83 -0.26 -5.16 -2.66
CA ALA A 83 -1.12 -6.29 -2.95
C ALA A 83 -1.18 -7.20 -1.71
N LEU A 84 -2.38 -7.58 -1.27
CA LEU A 84 -2.59 -8.48 -0.15
C LEU A 84 -2.75 -9.91 -0.68
N HIS A 85 -1.95 -10.84 -0.15
CA HIS A 85 -2.06 -12.26 -0.45
C HIS A 85 -1.67 -13.09 0.77
N GLU A 86 -2.54 -14.01 1.20
CA GLU A 86 -2.26 -14.99 2.26
C GLU A 86 -1.63 -14.39 3.55
N GLY A 87 -2.23 -13.32 4.07
CA GLY A 87 -1.75 -12.66 5.30
C GLY A 87 -0.42 -11.91 5.14
N LYS A 88 0.02 -11.66 3.90
CA LYS A 88 1.21 -10.90 3.56
C LYS A 88 0.86 -9.73 2.65
N ILE A 89 1.49 -8.59 2.89
CA ILE A 89 1.34 -7.38 2.08
C ILE A 89 2.59 -7.20 1.24
N TYR A 90 2.44 -7.28 -0.07
CA TYR A 90 3.50 -7.09 -1.05
C TYR A 90 3.52 -5.62 -1.45
N MET A 91 4.66 -4.95 -1.23
CA MET A 91 4.88 -3.55 -1.56
C MET A 91 5.90 -3.46 -2.69
N TYR A 92 5.49 -2.91 -3.84
CA TYR A 92 6.35 -2.78 -5.01
C TYR A 92 6.63 -1.32 -5.37
N GLY A 93 7.89 -1.07 -5.71
CA GLY A 93 8.38 0.18 -6.27
C GLY A 93 8.12 1.41 -5.40
N GLY A 94 7.77 2.52 -6.04
CA GLY A 94 7.57 3.83 -5.44
C GLY A 94 8.85 4.67 -5.36
N LYS A 95 8.69 5.89 -4.85
CA LYS A 95 9.80 6.84 -4.64
C LYS A 95 10.20 6.87 -3.17
N ILE A 96 11.48 6.61 -2.88
CA ILE A 96 12.03 6.40 -1.52
C ILE A 96 12.67 7.65 -0.90
N ASP A 97 12.90 8.71 -1.68
CA ASP A 97 13.46 9.95 -1.16
C ASP A 97 12.98 11.20 -1.92
N SER A 98 13.44 12.37 -1.49
CA SER A 98 13.16 13.64 -2.18
C SER A 98 13.92 13.77 -3.50
N THR A 99 15.07 13.11 -3.65
CA THR A 99 16.00 13.26 -4.79
C THR A 99 15.47 12.68 -6.09
N GLY A 100 14.44 11.82 -6.04
CA GLY A 100 13.86 11.23 -7.25
C GLY A 100 14.08 9.74 -7.37
N ASN A 101 14.63 9.08 -6.34
CA ASN A 101 14.95 7.66 -6.42
C ASN A 101 13.67 6.82 -6.45
N VAL A 102 13.26 6.45 -7.65
CA VAL A 102 12.22 5.46 -7.92
C VAL A 102 12.88 4.08 -7.90
N THR A 103 12.25 3.12 -7.24
CA THR A 103 12.81 1.78 -7.04
C THR A 103 11.97 0.69 -7.70
N SER A 104 12.58 -0.47 -7.95
CA SER A 104 11.94 -1.74 -8.33
C SER A 104 11.92 -2.75 -7.17
N GLN A 105 12.25 -2.31 -5.95
CA GLN A 105 12.25 -3.19 -4.78
C GLN A 105 10.87 -3.80 -4.52
N LEU A 106 10.86 -5.10 -4.24
CA LEU A 106 9.72 -5.84 -3.70
C LEU A 106 9.96 -6.15 -2.22
N TRP A 107 9.10 -5.62 -1.37
CA TRP A 107 9.11 -5.87 0.07
C TRP A 107 7.84 -6.61 0.48
N VAL A 108 7.96 -7.56 1.40
CA VAL A 108 6.82 -8.32 1.92
C VAL A 108 6.69 -8.07 3.40
N PHE A 109 5.55 -7.52 3.81
CA PHE A 109 5.18 -7.38 5.20
C PHE A 109 4.37 -8.59 5.64
N HIS A 110 4.92 -9.35 6.57
CA HIS A 110 4.23 -10.46 7.21
C HIS A 110 3.36 -9.91 8.34
N ILE A 111 2.03 -9.95 8.19
CA ILE A 111 1.09 -9.36 9.15
C ILE A 111 1.22 -10.03 10.52
N GLN A 112 1.35 -11.36 10.54
CA GLN A 112 1.34 -12.16 11.78
C GLN A 112 2.44 -11.77 12.77
N ASN A 113 3.66 -11.50 12.28
CA ASN A 113 4.81 -11.18 13.11
C ASN A 113 5.27 -9.71 12.95
N GLN A 114 4.59 -8.92 12.12
CA GLN A 114 4.88 -7.52 11.85
C GLN A 114 6.33 -7.27 11.38
N THR A 115 6.83 -8.14 10.50
CA THR A 115 8.19 -8.05 9.94
C THR A 115 8.20 -7.83 8.44
N TRP A 116 9.26 -7.17 7.96
CA TRP A 116 9.52 -6.97 6.56
C TRP A 116 10.59 -7.93 6.04
N VAL A 117 10.36 -8.48 4.86
CA VAL A 117 11.33 -9.31 4.13
C VAL A 117 11.56 -8.69 2.76
N PHE A 118 12.82 -8.47 2.41
CA PHE A 118 13.19 -8.04 1.06
C PHE A 118 13.22 -9.25 0.13
N LEU A 119 12.49 -9.19 -0.98
CA LEU A 119 12.57 -10.20 -2.02
C LEU A 119 13.47 -9.69 -3.15
N SER A 120 14.65 -10.28 -3.25
CA SER A 120 15.51 -10.09 -4.42
C SER A 120 14.88 -10.80 -5.59
N ALA A 121 14.31 -10.04 -6.52
CA ALA A 121 13.86 -10.61 -7.78
C ALA A 121 15.05 -11.07 -8.62
N ARG A 122 14.88 -12.20 -9.32
CA ARG A 122 15.91 -12.81 -10.16
C ARG A 122 15.90 -12.32 -11.61
N ALA A 123 14.98 -11.42 -11.99
CA ALA A 123 14.78 -11.00 -13.36
C ALA A 123 15.51 -9.69 -13.69
N GLN A 124 16.24 -9.68 -14.82
CA GLN A 124 16.93 -8.49 -15.37
C GLN A 124 15.97 -7.39 -15.88
N GLU A 125 14.66 -7.63 -15.91
CA GLU A 125 13.69 -6.76 -16.60
C GLU A 125 12.69 -6.06 -15.68
N GLN A 126 12.92 -6.03 -14.37
CA GLN A 126 12.05 -5.25 -13.47
C GLN A 126 12.22 -3.75 -13.66
N TRP A 127 11.11 -3.07 -13.82
CA TRP A 127 11.10 -1.62 -13.97
C TRP A 127 10.83 -0.95 -12.64
N ALA A 128 11.71 -0.01 -12.31
CA ALA A 128 11.49 0.91 -11.22
C ALA A 128 10.34 1.85 -11.59
N VAL A 129 9.23 1.75 -10.87
CA VAL A 129 7.99 2.47 -11.19
C VAL A 129 7.39 3.20 -9.99
N VAL A 130 6.77 4.36 -10.25
CA VAL A 130 6.00 5.15 -9.29
C VAL A 130 4.65 5.56 -9.91
N GLY A 131 3.62 5.75 -9.09
CA GLY A 131 2.28 6.11 -9.55
C GLY A 131 1.54 4.96 -10.25
N HIS A 132 1.87 3.71 -9.88
CA HIS A 132 1.30 2.50 -10.47
C HIS A 132 0.28 1.83 -9.53
N SER A 133 -0.38 0.79 -10.02
CA SER A 133 -1.26 -0.08 -9.22
C SER A 133 -0.79 -1.53 -9.26
N ALA A 134 -1.12 -2.30 -8.24
CA ALA A 134 -0.87 -3.73 -8.22
C ALA A 134 -2.08 -4.49 -7.69
N HIS A 135 -2.36 -5.65 -8.28
CA HIS A 135 -3.49 -6.50 -7.92
C HIS A 135 -3.10 -7.97 -7.99
N VAL A 136 -3.59 -8.75 -7.03
CA VAL A 136 -3.47 -10.21 -7.06
C VAL A 136 -4.60 -10.75 -7.92
N VAL A 137 -4.24 -11.53 -8.93
CA VAL A 137 -5.18 -12.27 -9.76
C VAL A 137 -5.15 -13.73 -9.29
N PRO A 138 -6.30 -14.29 -8.86
CA PRO A 138 -6.36 -15.69 -8.48
C PRO A 138 -6.10 -16.61 -9.68
N PRO A 139 -5.72 -17.88 -9.44
CA PRO A 139 -5.61 -18.90 -10.49
C PRO A 139 -6.85 -18.93 -11.39
N LEU A 140 -6.67 -18.82 -12.70
CA LEU A 140 -7.77 -18.91 -13.67
C LEU A 140 -8.03 -20.34 -14.14
N LEU A 141 -7.02 -21.20 -14.04
CA LEU A 141 -7.06 -22.61 -14.42
C LEU A 141 -6.70 -23.49 -13.23
N GLU A 142 -7.29 -24.66 -13.13
CA GLU A 142 -6.86 -25.66 -12.15
C GLU A 142 -5.37 -25.97 -12.31
N GLY A 143 -4.63 -25.92 -11.20
CA GLY A 143 -3.18 -26.14 -11.17
C GLY A 143 -2.32 -24.91 -11.46
N SER A 144 -2.92 -23.74 -11.75
CA SER A 144 -2.17 -22.48 -11.85
C SER A 144 -1.97 -21.82 -10.48
N SER A 145 -0.89 -21.06 -10.33
CA SER A 145 -0.64 -20.24 -9.15
C SER A 145 -1.22 -18.83 -9.33
N PRO A 146 -1.57 -18.13 -8.23
CA PRO A 146 -1.91 -16.72 -8.31
C PRO A 146 -0.74 -15.91 -8.90
N VAL A 147 -1.06 -14.73 -9.45
CA VAL A 147 -0.06 -13.78 -9.95
C VAL A 147 -0.37 -12.38 -9.44
N MET A 148 0.65 -11.62 -9.07
CA MET A 148 0.52 -10.19 -8.82
C MET A 148 0.85 -9.44 -10.11
N LEU A 149 -0.13 -8.69 -10.63
CA LEU A 149 0.07 -7.80 -11.77
C LEU A 149 0.40 -6.40 -11.27
N VAL A 150 1.45 -5.79 -11.82
CA VAL A 150 1.82 -4.38 -11.63
C VAL A 150 1.52 -3.63 -12.92
N LEU A 151 0.57 -2.71 -12.85
CA LEU A 151 0.05 -2.00 -14.01
C LEU A 151 0.64 -0.60 -14.08
N PHE A 152 1.34 -0.34 -15.19
CA PHE A 152 1.75 0.99 -15.65
C PHE A 152 2.64 1.74 -14.65
N GLY A 153 2.54 3.08 -14.65
CA GLY A 153 3.32 3.98 -13.81
C GLY A 153 4.36 4.77 -14.60
N HIS A 154 5.18 5.51 -13.88
CA HIS A 154 6.29 6.26 -14.43
C HIS A 154 7.62 5.63 -14.00
N CYS A 155 8.50 5.36 -14.97
CA CYS A 155 9.88 4.99 -14.76
C CYS A 155 10.80 6.15 -15.15
N PRO A 156 11.79 6.53 -14.31
CA PRO A 156 12.74 7.59 -14.66
C PRO A 156 13.51 7.37 -15.97
N LEU A 157 13.69 6.11 -16.38
CA LEU A 157 14.45 5.75 -17.59
C LEU A 157 13.57 5.76 -18.86
N TYR A 158 12.31 5.40 -18.75
CA TYR A 158 11.43 5.15 -19.90
C TYR A 158 10.20 6.07 -19.95
N GLY A 159 10.00 6.93 -18.95
CA GLY A 159 8.83 7.78 -18.82
C GLY A 159 7.59 6.98 -18.40
N TYR A 160 6.43 7.35 -18.95
CA TYR A 160 5.18 6.64 -18.67
C TYR A 160 5.15 5.27 -19.37
N ILE A 161 4.82 4.26 -18.58
CA ILE A 161 4.81 2.87 -19.01
C ILE A 161 3.38 2.41 -19.26
N SER A 162 3.16 1.76 -20.41
CA SER A 162 1.92 1.05 -20.77
C SER A 162 2.04 -0.48 -20.66
N GLN A 163 3.18 -1.00 -20.21
CA GLN A 163 3.41 -2.43 -20.01
C GLN A 163 2.98 -2.89 -18.61
N VAL A 164 2.72 -4.19 -18.50
CA VAL A 164 2.35 -4.89 -17.27
C VAL A 164 3.53 -5.73 -16.82
N GLN A 165 3.89 -5.63 -15.54
CA GLN A 165 4.90 -6.51 -14.92
C GLN A 165 4.18 -7.56 -14.08
N GLU A 166 4.69 -8.78 -14.07
CA GLU A 166 4.11 -9.89 -13.31
C GLU A 166 5.08 -10.35 -12.23
N TYR A 167 4.51 -10.69 -11.07
CA TYR A 167 5.22 -11.39 -10.00
C TYR A 167 4.45 -12.66 -9.67
N HIS A 168 5.13 -13.79 -9.81
CA HIS A 168 4.64 -15.09 -9.39
C HIS A 168 5.08 -15.35 -7.95
N PHE A 169 4.12 -15.73 -7.10
CA PHE A 169 4.32 -15.91 -5.64
C PHE A 169 5.25 -17.07 -5.29
#